data_AF-A0A8X6TI51-F1
#
_entry.id   AF-A0A8X6TI51-F1
#
_cell.length_a   1.000
_cell.length_b   1.000
_cell.length_c   1.000
_cell.angle_alpha   90.00
_cell.angle_beta   90.00
_cell.angle_gamma   90.00
#
_symmetry.space_group_name_H-M   'P 1'
#
loop_
_entity.id
_entity.type
_entity.pdbx_description
1 polymer ?
#
loop_
_entity_poly.entity_id
_entity_poly.type
_entity_poly.pdbx_seq_one_letter_code
_entity_poly.pdbx_strand_id
1 'polypeptide(L)'
;MRVENLIKGDNCLTIQEIVKEVRVSKNSPNQILYADLNLRVDAKTVPKVLSAEQKELHLEVAYNLLDCQSTDSLNNVMTEDKSWVYEYKPESKAMEVFLAPKVEKAQHVQSKI
;
A
#
# COMPACT_ATOMS: atom_id res chain seq x y z
N MET A 1 -18.62 15.24 17.65
CA MET A 1 -18.57 14.09 18.60
C MET A 1 -17.13 13.82 19.04
N ARG A 2 -16.90 13.26 20.24
CA ARG A 2 -15.53 12.99 20.76
C ARG A 2 -14.79 11.92 19.94
N VAL A 3 -15.50 10.90 19.48
CA VAL A 3 -14.98 9.86 18.56
C VAL A 3 -14.67 10.43 17.18
N GLU A 4 -15.56 11.25 16.64
CA GLU A 4 -15.39 11.88 15.32
C GLU A 4 -14.16 12.80 15.26
N ASN A 5 -13.92 13.61 16.29
CA ASN A 5 -12.75 14.48 16.35
C ASN A 5 -11.44 13.67 16.44
N LEU A 6 -11.47 12.53 17.14
CA LEU A 6 -10.33 11.63 17.25
C LEU A 6 -9.98 11.01 15.88
N ILE A 7 -10.98 10.53 15.15
CA ILE A 7 -10.81 9.94 13.80
C ILE A 7 -10.35 11.00 12.78
N LYS A 8 -10.83 12.24 12.88
CA LYS A 8 -10.37 13.34 12.02
C LYS A 8 -8.90 13.68 12.24
N GLY A 9 -8.37 13.45 13.45
CA GLY A 9 -6.94 13.61 13.76
C GLY A 9 -6.09 12.44 13.27
N ASP A 10 -6.56 11.21 13.49
CA ASP A 10 -5.91 10.00 13.02
C ASP A 10 -6.96 8.91 12.69
N ASN A 11 -7.06 8.56 11.40
CA ASN A 11 -7.99 7.56 10.91
C ASN A 11 -7.43 6.13 10.93
N CYS A 12 -6.18 5.95 11.36
CA CYS A 12 -5.50 4.66 11.47
C CYS A 12 -5.61 4.03 12.87
N LEU A 13 -6.35 4.67 13.78
CA LEU A 13 -6.55 4.19 15.14
C LEU A 13 -7.35 2.88 15.16
N THR A 14 -6.88 1.95 15.99
CA THR A 14 -7.61 0.72 16.28
C THR A 14 -8.80 0.98 17.20
N ILE A 15 -9.81 0.10 17.14
CA ILE A 15 -10.98 0.15 18.04
C ILE A 15 -10.55 0.18 19.52
N GLN A 16 -9.45 -0.52 19.87
CA GLN A 16 -8.94 -0.53 21.24
C GLN A 16 -8.38 0.82 21.68
N GLU A 17 -7.69 1.53 20.80
CA GLU A 17 -7.18 2.88 21.08
C GLU A 17 -8.34 3.88 21.24
N ILE A 18 -9.35 3.79 20.38
CA ILE A 18 -10.56 4.62 20.49
C ILE A 18 -11.29 4.35 21.82
N VAL A 19 -11.44 3.09 22.22
CA VAL A 19 -12.02 2.69 23.51
C VAL A 19 -11.25 3.28 24.68
N LYS A 20 -9.91 3.21 24.63
CA LYS A 20 -9.01 3.71 25.68
C LYS A 20 -9.10 5.23 25.82
N GLU A 21 -9.13 5.93 24.70
CA GLU A 21 -9.10 7.40 24.67
C GLU A 21 -10.46 8.01 25.04
N VAL A 22 -11.55 7.44 24.49
CA VAL A 22 -12.91 7.97 24.70
C VAL A 22 -13.56 7.40 25.97
N ARG A 23 -12.94 6.37 26.59
CA ARG A 23 -13.43 5.66 27.80
C ARG A 23 -14.84 5.09 27.65
N VAL A 24 -15.19 4.66 26.43
CA VAL A 24 -16.47 4.00 26.11
C VAL A 24 -16.35 2.49 26.19
N SER A 25 -17.47 1.77 26.36
CA SER A 25 -17.46 0.31 26.31
C SER A 25 -17.03 -0.19 24.92
N LYS A 26 -16.41 -1.37 24.82
CA LYS A 26 -15.87 -1.92 23.55
C LYS A 26 -16.86 -1.99 22.39
N ASN A 27 -18.15 -2.14 22.69
CA ASN A 27 -19.20 -2.26 21.67
C ASN A 27 -19.66 -0.89 21.14
N SER A 28 -19.49 0.17 21.93
CA SER A 28 -19.94 1.53 21.59
C SER A 28 -19.20 2.16 20.40
N PRO A 29 -17.86 2.10 20.26
CA PRO A 29 -17.18 2.73 19.13
C PRO A 29 -17.53 2.08 17.79
N ASN A 30 -17.75 0.75 17.73
CA ASN A 30 -18.24 0.12 16.50
C ASN A 30 -19.61 0.67 16.09
N GLN A 31 -20.54 0.78 17.04
CA GLN A 31 -21.86 1.34 16.76
C GLN A 31 -21.77 2.80 16.28
N ILE A 32 -20.92 3.61 16.92
CA ILE A 32 -20.71 5.01 16.52
C ILE A 32 -20.08 5.09 15.12
N LEU A 33 -19.08 4.26 14.83
CA LEU A 33 -18.41 4.22 13.52
C LEU A 33 -19.39 3.86 12.41
N TYR A 34 -20.15 2.77 12.56
CA TYR A 34 -21.02 2.27 11.51
C TYR A 34 -22.37 3.01 11.43
N ALA A 35 -23.04 3.25 12.55
CA ALA A 35 -24.39 3.80 12.58
C ALA A 35 -24.41 5.33 12.56
N ASP A 36 -23.53 5.98 13.32
CA ASP A 36 -23.58 7.44 13.49
C ASP A 36 -22.68 8.18 12.48
N LEU A 37 -21.50 7.61 12.18
CA LEU A 37 -20.52 8.21 11.28
C LEU A 37 -20.49 7.61 9.87
N ASN A 38 -21.19 6.48 9.66
CA ASN A 38 -21.20 5.73 8.40
C ASN A 38 -19.79 5.43 7.87
N LEU A 39 -18.85 5.15 8.78
CA LEU A 39 -17.47 4.81 8.50
C LEU A 39 -17.29 3.29 8.58
N ARG A 40 -16.66 2.73 7.56
CA ARG A 40 -16.22 1.34 7.57
C ARG A 40 -14.79 1.27 8.04
N VAL A 41 -14.53 0.46 9.06
CA VAL A 41 -13.17 0.16 9.50
C VAL A 41 -12.56 -0.78 8.46
N ASP A 42 -11.54 -0.30 7.76
CA ASP A 42 -10.79 -1.10 6.80
C ASP A 42 -9.29 -0.93 7.06
N ALA A 43 -8.55 -2.03 7.02
CA ALA A 43 -7.12 -2.04 7.26
C ALA A 43 -6.40 -2.05 5.91
N LYS A 44 -5.83 -0.91 5.51
CA LYS A 44 -4.91 -0.87 4.37
C LYS A 44 -3.54 -1.35 4.84
N THR A 45 -2.96 -2.30 4.13
CA THR A 45 -1.57 -2.71 4.38
C THR A 45 -0.64 -1.59 3.90
N VAL A 46 0.15 -1.05 4.83
CA VAL A 46 1.17 -0.06 4.52
C VAL A 46 2.52 -0.79 4.43
N PRO A 47 3.24 -0.73 3.30
CA PRO A 47 4.50 -1.47 3.13
C PRO A 47 5.56 -1.12 4.18
N LYS A 48 5.56 0.12 4.68
CA LYS A 48 6.50 0.61 5.68
C LYS A 48 5.91 1.76 6.48
N VAL A 49 6.04 1.70 7.81
CA VAL A 49 5.76 2.84 8.68
C VAL A 49 6.95 3.79 8.62
N LEU A 50 6.73 5.03 8.15
CA LEU A 50 7.77 6.03 7.98
C LEU A 50 7.99 6.85 9.26
N SER A 51 9.25 7.19 9.55
CA SER A 51 9.60 8.17 10.60
C SER A 51 9.14 9.59 10.22
N ALA A 52 9.13 10.51 11.19
CA ALA A 52 8.79 11.91 10.93
C ALA A 52 9.71 12.54 9.87
N GLU A 53 11.02 12.32 9.99
CA GLU A 53 12.03 12.78 9.04
C GLU A 53 11.82 12.19 7.63
N GLN A 54 11.47 10.89 7.53
CA GLN A 54 11.17 10.27 6.23
C GLN A 54 9.92 10.87 5.58
N LYS A 55 8.90 11.23 6.36
CA LYS A 55 7.70 11.89 5.85
C LYS A 55 8.02 13.31 5.36
N GLU A 56 8.85 14.04 6.08
CA GLU A 56 9.29 15.38 5.70
C GLU A 56 10.10 15.34 4.40
N LEU A 57 11.07 14.43 4.30
CA LEU A 57 11.84 14.21 3.07
C LEU A 57 10.93 13.81 1.90
N HIS A 58 9.96 12.92 2.11
CA HIS A 58 8.99 12.54 1.07
C HIS A 58 8.20 13.74 0.57
N LEU A 59 7.74 14.62 1.47
CA LEU A 59 7.03 15.84 1.09
C LEU A 59 7.92 16.80 0.32
N GLU A 60 9.15 17.03 0.79
CA GLU A 60 10.12 17.90 0.11
C GLU A 60 10.41 17.43 -1.32
N VAL A 61 10.70 16.14 -1.49
CA VAL A 61 10.94 15.55 -2.83
C VAL A 61 9.71 15.67 -3.71
N ALA A 62 8.51 15.45 -3.18
CA ALA A 62 7.27 15.57 -3.95
C ALA A 62 7.02 17.01 -4.42
N TYR A 63 7.24 18.01 -3.56
CA TYR A 63 7.13 19.42 -3.94
C TYR A 63 8.18 19.80 -4.99
N ASN A 64 9.43 19.37 -4.81
CA ASN A 64 10.49 19.65 -5.78
C ASN A 64 10.18 19.04 -7.16
N LEU A 65 9.64 17.82 -7.21
CA LEU A 65 9.22 17.17 -8.46
C LEU A 65 8.03 17.88 -9.11
N LEU A 66 7.09 18.39 -8.30
CA LEU A 66 5.94 19.14 -8.78
C LEU A 66 6.35 20.48 -9.39
N ASP A 67 7.24 21.22 -8.73
CA ASP A 67 7.76 22.51 -9.22
C ASP A 67 8.59 22.36 -10.49
N CYS A 68 9.28 21.22 -10.64
CA CYS A 68 10.05 20.88 -11.84
C CYS A 68 9.18 20.31 -12.99
N GLN A 69 7.87 20.20 -12.82
CA GLN A 69 6.97 19.62 -13.81
C GLN A 69 6.75 20.59 -14.98
N SER A 70 7.39 20.32 -16.11
CA SER A 70 7.03 20.91 -17.41
C SER A 70 6.06 20.00 -18.17
N THR A 71 5.48 20.48 -19.27
CA THR A 71 4.54 19.72 -20.10
C THR A 71 5.08 18.36 -20.58
N ASP A 72 6.41 18.20 -20.64
CA ASP A 72 7.09 17.03 -21.18
C ASP A 72 8.04 16.34 -20.18
N SER A 73 8.04 16.73 -18.90
CA SER A 73 9.04 16.27 -17.92
C SER A 73 9.04 14.76 -17.68
N LEU A 74 7.90 14.08 -17.88
CA LEU A 74 7.77 12.64 -17.73
C LEU A 74 8.21 11.85 -18.96
N ASN A 75 8.35 12.49 -20.14
CA ASN A 75 8.69 11.79 -21.39
C ASN A 75 10.11 11.22 -21.40
N ASN A 76 10.98 11.67 -20.48
CA ASN A 76 12.35 11.19 -20.34
C ASN A 76 12.59 10.37 -19.06
N VAL A 77 11.54 10.07 -18.28
CA VAL A 77 11.66 9.30 -17.04
C VAL A 77 11.62 7.81 -17.36
N MET A 78 12.76 7.15 -17.21
CA MET A 78 12.87 5.68 -17.27
C MET A 78 13.02 5.14 -15.85
N THR A 79 12.03 4.38 -15.38
CA THR A 79 12.08 3.71 -14.07
C THR A 79 12.38 2.23 -14.26
N GLU A 80 13.30 1.68 -13.45
CA GLU A 80 13.54 0.25 -13.37
C GLU A 80 13.10 -0.25 -11.99
N ASP A 81 12.29 -1.30 -11.96
CA ASP A 81 11.94 -2.03 -10.74
C ASP A 81 12.10 -3.53 -10.97
N LYS A 82 12.46 -4.26 -9.91
CA LYS A 82 12.71 -5.70 -9.94
C LYS A 82 11.68 -6.41 -9.08
N SER A 83 10.85 -7.21 -9.73
CA SER A 83 9.90 -8.08 -9.05
C SER A 83 10.39 -9.53 -9.02
N TRP A 84 10.01 -10.24 -7.96
CA TRP A 84 10.18 -11.68 -7.85
C TRP A 84 9.04 -12.37 -8.59
N VAL A 85 9.36 -13.36 -9.43
CA VAL A 85 8.36 -14.20 -10.10
C VAL A 85 8.48 -15.61 -9.52
N TYR A 86 7.33 -16.15 -9.13
CA TYR A 86 7.21 -17.52 -8.64
C TYR A 86 6.79 -18.42 -9.79
N GLU A 87 7.64 -19.38 -10.18
CA GLU A 87 7.25 -20.44 -11.10
C GLU A 87 6.66 -21.59 -10.29
N TYR A 88 5.39 -21.90 -10.53
CA TYR A 88 4.73 -23.04 -9.90
C TYR A 88 4.92 -24.29 -10.75
N LYS A 89 5.68 -25.26 -10.26
CA LYS A 89 5.84 -26.58 -10.88
C LYS A 89 4.90 -27.59 -10.20
N PRO A 90 3.74 -27.93 -10.81
CA PRO A 90 2.74 -28.78 -10.18
C PRO A 90 3.25 -30.19 -9.88
N GLU A 91 4.21 -30.69 -10.67
CA GLU A 91 4.73 -32.07 -10.58
C GLU A 91 5.60 -32.32 -9.35
N SER A 92 6.34 -31.31 -8.87
CA SER A 92 7.26 -31.43 -7.74
C SER A 92 6.71 -30.85 -6.44
N LYS A 93 5.57 -30.13 -6.49
CA LYS A 93 5.07 -29.25 -5.42
C LYS A 93 6.15 -28.27 -4.89
N ALA A 94 7.24 -28.08 -5.62
CA ALA A 94 8.30 -27.17 -5.26
C ALA A 94 8.02 -25.79 -5.85
N MET A 95 8.37 -24.76 -5.09
CA MET A 95 8.34 -23.37 -5.54
C MET A 95 9.77 -22.97 -5.90
N GLU A 96 10.00 -22.55 -7.14
CA GLU A 96 11.26 -21.96 -7.56
C GLU A 96 11.08 -20.44 -7.69
N VAL A 97 11.99 -19.68 -7.08
CA VAL A 97 11.95 -18.22 -7.04
C VAL A 97 13.05 -17.69 -7.94
N PHE A 98 12.68 -16.90 -8.94
CA PHE A 98 13.62 -16.26 -9.83
C PHE A 98 13.43 -14.74 -9.79
N LEU A 99 14.55 -14.01 -9.88
CA LEU A 99 14.52 -12.59 -10.18
C LEU A 99 14.14 -12.47 -11.66
N ALA A 100 13.03 -11.80 -11.99
CA ALA A 100 12.57 -11.73 -13.37
C ALA A 100 13.68 -11.20 -14.31
N PRO A 101 14.17 -12.00 -15.29
CA PRO A 101 15.06 -11.48 -16.30
C PRO A 101 14.24 -10.75 -17.38
N LYS A 102 14.87 -9.75 -18.01
CA LYS A 102 14.36 -9.03 -19.17
C LYS A 102 14.01 -10.02 -20.29
N VAL A 103 12.73 -10.06 -20.67
CA VAL A 103 12.09 -10.82 -21.78
C VAL A 103 13.05 -11.73 -22.56
N GLU A 104 13.08 -13.02 -22.20
CA GLU A 104 13.70 -14.04 -23.05
C GLU A 104 12.65 -14.52 -24.07
N LYS A 105 12.98 -14.41 -25.36
CA LYS A 105 12.05 -14.64 -26.47
C LYS A 105 11.51 -16.08 -26.46
N ALA A 106 10.21 -16.20 -26.76
CA ALA A 106 9.52 -17.48 -26.92
C ALA A 106 10.29 -18.41 -27.89
N GLN A 107 10.69 -19.58 -27.39
CA GLN A 107 11.20 -20.64 -28.24
C GLN A 107 10.05 -21.24 -29.04
N HIS A 108 10.18 -21.19 -30.36
CA HIS A 108 9.27 -21.79 -31.32
C HIS A 108 9.41 -23.32 -31.25
N VAL A 109 8.41 -24.01 -30.68
CA VAL A 109 8.34 -25.47 -30.73
C VAL A 109 7.64 -25.87 -32.03
N GLN A 110 8.39 -26.44 -32.97
CA GLN A 110 7.79 -27.10 -34.13
C GLN A 110 7.15 -28.42 -33.67
N SER A 111 5.85 -28.56 -33.91
CA SER A 111 5.12 -29.81 -33.68
C SER A 111 5.49 -30.83 -34.77
N LYS A 112 5.86 -32.05 -34.37
CA LYS A 112 5.95 -33.19 -35.29
C LYS A 112 4.58 -33.86 -35.38
N ILE A 113 4.09 -33.98 -36.61
CA ILE A 113 3.02 -34.91 -37.00
C ILE A 113 3.59 -36.33 -37.02
#